data_AF-A0AAQ3VFV6-F1
#
_entry.id   AF-A0AAQ3VFV6-F1
#
_cell.length_a   1.000
_cell.length_b   1.000
_cell.length_c   1.000
_cell.angle_alpha   90.00
_cell.angle_beta   90.00
_cell.angle_gamma   90.00
#
_symmetry.space_group_name_H-M   'P 1'
#
loop_
_entity.id
_entity.type
_entity.pdbx_description
1 polymer ?
#
loop_
_entity_poly.entity_id
_entity_poly.type
_entity_poly.pdbx_seq_one_letter_code
_entity_poly.pdbx_strand_id
1 'polypeptide(L)'
;MSRVKGKNTTPELRVRRAAYAFGLRFRLHRTDLPGTPDIIFPSRHLVVFVHGCYWHRHPRCPKATAPSSPFWAKKFAGTSGATGGR
;
A
#
# COMPACT_ATOMS: atom_id res chain seq x y z
N MET A 1 3.50 18.52 -0.70
CA MET A 1 3.15 17.08 -0.64
C MET A 1 2.80 16.46 -1.99
N SER A 2 3.40 16.97 -3.08
CA SER A 2 3.01 16.63 -4.47
C SER A 2 3.81 15.45 -5.06
N ARG A 3 4.79 14.92 -4.31
CA ARG A 3 5.69 13.84 -4.76
C ARG A 3 5.21 12.44 -4.40
N VAL A 4 4.28 12.30 -3.45
CA VAL A 4 3.70 11.00 -3.09
C VAL A 4 2.50 10.77 -4.01
N LYS A 5 2.75 10.14 -5.16
CA LYS A 5 1.69 9.73 -6.08
C LYS A 5 0.86 8.62 -5.44
N GLY A 6 -0.46 8.72 -5.51
CA GLY A 6 -1.37 7.70 -4.97
C GLY A 6 -1.55 6.47 -5.87
N LYS A 7 -0.98 6.47 -7.08
CA LYS A 7 -1.07 5.39 -8.07
C LYS A 7 0.22 5.33 -8.89
N ASN A 8 0.55 4.15 -9.42
CA ASN A 8 1.76 3.88 -10.22
C ASN A 8 3.05 4.24 -9.47
N THR A 9 3.10 3.96 -8.18
CA THR A 9 4.31 4.15 -7.40
C THR A 9 5.42 3.20 -7.87
N THR A 10 6.68 3.57 -7.64
CA THR A 10 7.82 2.69 -7.96
C THR A 10 7.69 1.27 -7.41
N PRO A 11 7.24 1.02 -6.16
CA PRO A 11 6.99 -0.34 -5.69
C PRO A 11 5.87 -1.05 -6.46
N GLU A 12 4.75 -0.41 -6.79
CA GLU A 12 3.69 -1.01 -7.61
C GLU A 12 4.24 -1.46 -8.98
N LEU A 13 5.03 -0.60 -9.64
CA LEU A 13 5.63 -0.91 -10.93
C LEU A 13 6.60 -2.09 -10.86
N ARG A 14 7.36 -2.23 -9.76
CA ARG A 14 8.25 -3.38 -9.55
C ARG A 14 7.46 -4.67 -9.41
N VAL A 15 6.39 -4.67 -8.61
CA VAL A 15 5.53 -5.85 -8.44
C VAL A 15 4.87 -6.22 -9.77
N ARG A 16 4.38 -5.25 -10.54
CA ARG A 16 3.81 -5.49 -11.88
C ARG A 16 4.82 -6.11 -12.84
N ARG A 17 6.06 -5.62 -12.86
CA ARG A 17 7.14 -6.17 -13.70
C ARG A 17 7.49 -7.60 -13.31
N ALA A 18 7.62 -7.86 -12.01
CA ALA A 18 7.88 -9.21 -11.52
C ALA A 18 6.73 -10.16 -11.88
N ALA A 19 5.48 -9.75 -11.63
CA ALA A 19 4.30 -10.52 -11.99
C ALA A 19 4.26 -10.87 -13.49
N TYR A 20 4.56 -9.90 -14.35
CA TYR A 20 4.64 -10.12 -15.79
C TYR A 20 5.78 -11.08 -16.17
N ALA A 21 6.95 -10.95 -15.56
CA ALA A 21 8.09 -11.85 -15.78
C ALA A 21 7.78 -13.31 -15.35
N PHE A 22 6.94 -13.50 -14.34
CA PHE A 22 6.43 -14.81 -13.93
C PHE A 22 5.25 -15.33 -14.78
N GLY A 23 4.89 -14.64 -15.87
CA GLY A 23 3.77 -15.01 -16.73
C GLY A 23 2.39 -14.83 -16.08
N LEU A 24 2.30 -14.06 -14.99
CA LEU A 24 1.06 -13.85 -14.28
C LEU A 24 0.23 -12.77 -14.96
N ARG A 25 -1.02 -13.11 -15.28
CA ARG A 25 -2.01 -12.13 -15.70
C ARG A 25 -2.62 -11.47 -14.47
N PHE A 26 -2.49 -10.15 -14.40
CA PHE A 26 -3.07 -9.36 -13.33
C PHE A 26 -4.01 -8.28 -13.87
N ARG A 27 -4.92 -7.82 -13.01
CA ARG A 27 -5.77 -6.66 -13.22
C ARG A 27 -5.41 -5.60 -12.18
N LEU A 28 -5.62 -4.34 -12.50
CA LEU A 28 -5.33 -3.20 -11.64
C LEU A 28 -6.61 -2.47 -11.28
N HIS A 29 -6.62 -1.80 -10.13
CA HIS A 29 -7.63 -0.81 -9.73
C HIS A 29 -9.08 -1.28 -9.85
N ARG A 30 -9.37 -2.48 -9.36
CA ARG A 30 -10.75 -2.99 -9.32
C ARG A 30 -11.42 -2.47 -8.06
N THR A 31 -12.45 -1.65 -8.27
CA THR A 31 -13.22 -0.96 -7.22
C THR A 31 -14.41 -1.79 -6.73
N ASP A 32 -14.60 -2.99 -7.27
CA ASP A 32 -15.61 -3.96 -6.86
C ASP A 32 -15.24 -4.71 -5.58
N LEU A 33 -14.00 -4.57 -5.11
CA LEU A 33 -13.49 -5.26 -3.92
C LEU A 33 -13.27 -4.29 -2.75
N PRO A 34 -13.56 -4.73 -1.50
CA PRO A 34 -13.34 -3.91 -0.31
C PRO A 34 -11.86 -3.53 -0.20
N GLY A 35 -11.59 -2.26 0.10
CA GLY A 35 -10.23 -1.75 0.28
C GLY A 35 -9.50 -1.35 -1.01
N THR A 36 -10.11 -1.51 -2.20
CA THR A 36 -9.53 -1.15 -3.51
C THR A 36 -8.09 -1.66 -3.69
N PRO A 37 -7.89 -2.98 -3.87
CA PRO A 37 -6.56 -3.56 -4.05
C PRO A 37 -5.83 -3.02 -5.29
N ASP A 38 -4.52 -2.87 -5.17
CA ASP A 38 -3.68 -2.31 -6.24
C ASP A 38 -3.51 -3.30 -7.40
N ILE A 39 -3.26 -4.57 -7.08
CA ILE A 39 -3.00 -5.64 -8.05
C ILE A 39 -3.84 -6.85 -7.68
N ILE A 40 -4.55 -7.41 -8.66
CA ILE A 40 -5.40 -8.59 -8.48
C ILE A 40 -4.99 -9.66 -9.48
N PHE A 41 -4.97 -10.90 -9.02
CA PHE A 41 -4.74 -12.10 -9.81
C PHE A 41 -6.02 -12.95 -9.80
N PRO A 42 -6.96 -12.71 -10.72
CA PRO A 42 -8.25 -13.42 -10.72
C PRO A 42 -8.08 -14.93 -10.84
N SER A 43 -7.13 -15.39 -11.66
CA SER A 43 -6.86 -16.82 -11.86
C SER A 43 -6.34 -17.55 -10.63
N ARG A 44 -5.81 -16.81 -9.65
CA ARG A 44 -5.26 -17.36 -8.41
C ARG A 44 -6.07 -16.95 -7.18
N HIS A 45 -7.20 -16.25 -7.37
CA HIS A 45 -8.00 -15.65 -6.30
C HIS A 45 -7.14 -14.89 -5.27
N LEU A 46 -6.12 -14.16 -5.75
CA LEU A 46 -5.14 -13.46 -4.91
C LEU A 46 -5.18 -11.96 -5.17
N VAL A 47 -5.07 -11.18 -4.10
CA VAL A 47 -4.98 -9.71 -4.14
C VAL A 47 -3.71 -9.24 -3.44
N VAL A 48 -3.10 -8.18 -3.97
CA VAL A 48 -1.90 -7.56 -3.40
C VAL A 48 -2.17 -6.08 -3.17
N PHE A 49 -1.93 -5.66 -1.93
CA PHE A 49 -1.96 -4.27 -1.51
C PHE A 49 -0.52 -3.75 -1.40
N VAL A 50 -0.19 -2.71 -2.16
CA VAL A 50 1.14 -2.10 -2.18
C VAL A 50 1.08 -0.84 -1.31
N HIS A 51 1.25 -1.06 -0.02
CA HIS A 51 1.17 -0.01 0.97
C HIS A 51 2.52 0.66 1.21
N GLY A 52 2.55 1.99 0.99
CA GLY A 52 3.73 2.79 1.33
C GLY A 52 3.92 2.90 2.84
N CYS A 53 5.15 2.65 3.29
CA CYS A 53 5.55 2.73 4.70
C CYS A 53 5.21 4.06 5.38
N TYR A 54 5.15 5.15 4.60
CA TYR A 54 4.78 6.49 5.08
C TYR A 54 3.32 6.57 5.55
N TRP A 55 2.39 5.91 4.86
CA TRP A 55 0.96 5.94 5.20
C TRP A 55 0.60 4.85 6.22
N HIS A 56 1.20 3.66 6.10
CA HIS A 56 0.82 2.49 6.90
C HIS A 56 1.67 2.27 8.15
N ARG A 57 2.67 3.12 8.40
CA ARG A 57 3.46 3.18 9.65
C ARG A 57 3.80 1.80 10.23
N HIS A 58 4.34 0.90 9.40
CA HIS A 58 4.71 -0.43 9.88
C HIS A 58 5.76 -0.34 11.00
N PRO A 59 5.70 -1.26 11.98
CA PRO A 59 6.55 -1.21 13.16
C PRO A 59 8.04 -1.24 12.76
N ARG A 60 8.83 -0.37 13.40
CA ARG A 60 10.29 -0.23 13.23
C ARG A 60 10.79 0.23 11.86
N CYS A 61 10.03 1.08 11.15
CA CYS A 61 10.50 1.65 9.88
C CYS A 61 11.12 3.06 10.00
N PRO A 62 12.37 3.27 9.58
CA PRO A 62 13.00 4.59 9.54
C PRO A 62 12.42 5.51 8.44
N LYS A 63 11.60 4.99 7.52
CA LYS A 63 10.91 5.77 6.47
C LYS A 63 9.50 6.22 6.89
N ALA A 64 9.06 5.87 8.11
CA ALA A 64 7.78 6.29 8.69
C ALA A 64 7.93 7.56 9.55
N THR A 65 8.86 8.45 9.21
CA THR A 65 9.10 9.70 9.93
C THR A 65 7.93 10.65 9.72
N ALA A 66 7.19 10.92 10.80
CA ALA A 66 6.11 11.89 10.80
C ALA A 66 6.71 13.30 10.94
N PRO A 67 6.26 14.29 10.14
CA PRO A 67 6.54 15.69 10.45
C PRO A 67 5.89 16.04 11.80
N SER A 68 6.59 16.77 12.67
CA SER A 68 6.23 17.07 14.07
C SER A 68 4.97 17.95 14.26
N SER A 69 4.09 18.06 13.26
CA SER A 69 2.91 18.91 13.32
C SER A 69 1.70 18.14 13.88
N PRO A 70 0.94 18.72 14.83
CA PRO A 70 -0.21 18.08 15.47
C PRO A 70 -1.33 17.68 14.49
N PHE A 71 -1.41 18.31 13.32
CA PHE A 71 -2.32 17.93 12.24
C PHE A 71 -2.10 16.49 11.77
N TRP A 72 -0.85 16.05 11.69
CA TRP A 72 -0.47 14.72 11.18
C TRP A 72 -0.70 13.63 12.21
N ALA A 73 -0.48 13.92 13.49
CA ALA A 73 -0.76 12.98 14.57
C ALA A 73 -2.23 12.53 14.57
N LYS A 74 -3.17 13.48 14.43
CA LYS A 74 -4.61 13.19 14.35
C LYS A 74 -4.99 12.39 13.09
N LYS A 75 -4.34 12.67 11.95
CA LYS A 75 -4.58 11.97 10.69
C LYS A 75 -4.07 10.53 10.72
N PHE A 76 -2.91 10.29 11.33
CA PHE A 76 -2.35 8.94 11.48
C PHE A 76 -3.07 8.09 12.53
N ALA A 77 -3.70 8.70 13.53
CA ALA A 77 -4.48 7.96 14.53
C ALA A 77 -5.55 7.06 13.90
N GLY A 78 -6.20 7.52 12.80
CA GLY A 78 -7.19 6.74 12.06
C GLY A 78 -6.63 5.64 11.16
N THR A 79 -5.31 5.54 10.97
CA THR A 79 -4.65 4.54 10.11
C THR A 79 -4.00 3.40 10.91
N SER A 80 -4.13 3.44 12.24
CA SER A 80 -3.56 2.44 13.13
C SER A 80 -4.41 1.17 13.10
N GLY A 81 -4.04 0.23 12.22
CA GLY A 81 -4.45 -1.17 12.40
C GLY A 81 -3.98 -1.63 13.77
N ALA A 82 -4.93 -1.80 14.69
CA ALA A 82 -4.72 -2.43 15.98
C ALA A 82 -4.31 -3.89 15.74
N THR A 83 -3.01 -4.17 15.66
CA THR A 83 -2.46 -5.53 15.82
C THR A 83 -1.04 -5.40 16.35
N GLY A 84 -0.98 -5.16 17.65
CA GLY A 84 0.21 -5.33 18.48
C GLY A 84 -0.23 -6.03 19.76
N GLY A 85 -0.77 -7.24 19.59
CA GLY A 85 -1.03 -8.16 20.70
C GLY A 85 0.29 -8.49 21.39
N ARG A 86 0.21 -8.51 22.73
CA ARG A 86 1.21 -9.10 23.62
C ARG A 86 1.49 -10.56 23.25
#